data_AF-A0A1E7FY50-F1
#
_entry.id   AF-A0A1E7FY50-F1
#
_cell.length_a   1.000
_cell.length_b   1.000
_cell.length_c   1.000
_cell.angle_alpha   90.00
_cell.angle_beta   90.00
_cell.angle_gamma   90.00
#
_symmetry.space_group_name_H-M   'P 1'
#
loop_
_entity.id
_entity.type
_entity.pdbx_description
1 polymer ?
#
loop_
_entity_poly.entity_id
_entity_poly.type
_entity_poly.pdbx_seq_one_letter_code
_entity_poly.pdbx_strand_id
1 'polypeptide(L)' 'RWTQEEHQAFLEGLKDCGREWKKVSLRIPTRTSAQIRSHAQKYFSKLQRDQESSI' A
#
# COMPACT_ATOMS: atom_id res chain seq x y z
N ARG A 1 -0.34 -4.50 12.47
CA ARG A 1 -1.20 -3.29 12.50
C ARG A 1 -0.47 -2.21 11.70
N TRP A 2 -1.12 -1.58 10.73
CA TRP A 2 -0.55 -0.44 9.98
C TRP A 2 -0.98 0.84 10.67
N THR A 3 -0.04 1.75 10.96
CA THR A 3 -0.40 3.08 11.48
C THR A 3 -0.88 3.98 10.34
N GLN A 4 -1.54 5.09 10.69
CA GLN A 4 -1.95 6.10 9.70
C GLN A 4 -0.75 6.65 8.93
N GLU A 5 0.36 6.92 9.62
CA GLU A 5 1.60 7.40 9.01
C GLU A 5 2.18 6.38 8.02
N GLU A 6 2.28 5.10 8.41
CA GLU A 6 2.75 4.04 7.51
C GLU A 6 1.84 3.89 6.29
N HIS A 7 0.52 3.97 6.50
CA HIS A 7 -0.45 3.83 5.41
C HIS A 7 -0.40 5.04 4.46
N GLN A 8 -0.23 6.25 4.99
CA GLN A 8 -0.08 7.46 4.18
C GLN A 8 1.20 7.41 3.34
N ALA A 9 2.34 7.06 3.95
CA ALA A 9 3.59 6.85 3.23
C ALA A 9 3.49 5.74 2.16
N PHE A 10 2.69 4.70 2.42
CA PHE A 10 2.37 3.67 1.43
C PHE A 10 1.61 4.27 0.25
N LEU A 11 0.54 5.03 0.48
CA LEU A 11 -0.25 5.67 -0.59
C LEU A 11 0.58 6.68 -1.39
N GLU A 12 1.39 7.49 -0.73
CA GLU A 12 2.28 8.44 -1.39
C GLU A 12 3.34 7.72 -2.23
N GLY A 13 3.97 6.69 -1.68
CA GLY A 13 4.91 5.84 -2.42
C GLY A 13 4.24 5.14 -3.61
N LEU A 14 2.97 4.76 -3.48
CA LEU A 14 2.18 4.15 -4.55
C LEU A 14 1.83 5.15 -5.64
N LYS A 15 1.56 6.42 -5.29
CA LYS A 15 1.29 7.50 -6.24
C LYS A 15 2.55 7.94 -6.99
N ASP A 16 3.68 8.00 -6.30
CA ASP A 16 4.96 8.50 -6.81
C ASP A 16 5.74 7.45 -7.60
N CYS A 17 5.85 6.23 -7.08
CA CYS A 17 6.63 5.14 -7.67
C CYS A 17 5.77 3.98 -8.21
N GLY A 18 4.45 4.01 -8.03
CA GLY A 18 3.57 2.92 -8.48
C GLY A 18 3.70 1.64 -7.65
N ARG A 19 3.80 0.49 -8.34
CA ARG A 19 3.92 -0.84 -7.70
C ARG A 19 5.38 -1.22 -7.39
N GLU A 20 6.28 -0.26 -7.35
CA GLU A 20 7.69 -0.46 -7.02
C GLU A 20 7.89 -0.60 -5.50
N TRP A 21 7.53 -1.76 -4.94
CA TRP A 21 7.58 -2.01 -3.49
C TRP A 21 8.97 -1.83 -2.87
N LYS A 22 10.04 -2.00 -3.65
CA LYS A 22 11.40 -1.70 -3.20
C LYS A 22 11.55 -0.21 -2.89
N LYS A 23 11.07 0.69 -3.76
CA LYS A 23 11.11 2.14 -3.55
C LYS A 23 10.15 2.59 -2.45
N VAL A 24 8.95 2.00 -2.40
CA VAL A 24 7.99 2.28 -1.32
C VAL A 24 8.55 1.86 0.06
N SER A 25 9.27 0.74 0.13
CA SER A 25 9.96 0.28 1.35
C SER A 25 11.04 1.24 1.82
N LEU A 26 11.69 1.99 0.93
CA LEU A 26 12.64 3.03 1.32
C LEU A 26 11.96 4.20 2.05
N ARG A 27 10.69 4.48 1.74
CA ARG A 27 9.91 5.51 2.43
C ARG A 27 9.35 5.03 3.77
N ILE A 28 9.21 3.71 3.94
CA ILE A 28 8.64 3.09 5.14
C ILE A 28 9.70 2.17 5.77
N PRO A 29 10.65 2.71 6.55
CA PRO A 29 11.74 1.91 7.13
C PRO A 29 11.25 0.83 8.10
N THR A 30 10.04 0.99 8.66
CA THR A 30 9.40 0.01 9.56
C THR A 30 8.84 -1.21 8.83
N ARG A 31 8.74 -1.18 7.49
CA ARG A 31 8.14 -2.25 6.68
C ARG A 31 9.05 -2.65 5.54
N THR A 32 9.21 -3.96 5.39
CA THR A 32 9.92 -4.51 4.23
C THR A 32 9.04 -4.51 2.98
N SER A 33 9.67 -4.49 1.82
CA SER A 33 9.01 -4.60 0.52
C SER A 33 8.06 -5.80 0.42
N ALA A 34 8.37 -6.92 1.08
CA ALA A 34 7.51 -8.09 1.17
C ALA A 34 6.23 -7.82 2.01
N GLN A 35 6.36 -7.15 3.15
CA GLN A 35 5.20 -6.76 3.99
C GLN A 35 4.30 -5.76 3.26
N ILE A 36 4.91 -4.80 2.55
CA ILE A 36 4.21 -3.82 1.73
C ILE A 36 3.42 -4.52 0.63
N ARG A 37 4.03 -5.48 -0.09
CA ARG A 37 3.33 -6.26 -1.12
C ARG A 37 2.12 -7.01 -0.57
N SER A 38 2.27 -7.67 0.59
CA SER A 38 1.16 -8.39 1.22
C SER A 38 0.04 -7.46 1.68
N HIS A 39 0.38 -6.26 2.18
CA HIS A 39 -0.61 -5.24 2.51
C HIS A 39 -1.31 -4.72 1.25
N ALA A 40 -0.55 -4.42 0.20
CA ALA A 40 -1.04 -3.95 -1.08
C ALA A 40 -2.01 -4.95 -1.71
N GLN A 41 -1.70 -6.25 -1.69
CA GLN A 41 -2.62 -7.29 -2.18
C GLN A 41 -3.98 -7.19 -1.50
N LYS A 42 -4.02 -7.20 -0.15
CA LYS A 42 -5.28 -7.08 0.60
C LYS A 42 -5.98 -5.75 0.34
N TYR A 43 -5.23 -4.66 0.24
CA TYR A 43 -5.75 -3.33 -0.04
C TYR A 43 -6.42 -3.27 -1.41
N PHE A 44 -5.77 -3.78 -2.46
CA PHE A 44 -6.34 -3.83 -3.81
C PHE A 44 -7.54 -4.78 -3.91
N SER A 45 -7.49 -5.94 -3.25
CA SER A 45 -8.64 -6.85 -3.19
C SER A 45 -9.84 -6.21 -2.49
N LYS A 46 -9.61 -5.38 -1.47
CA LYS A 46 -10.68 -4.62 -0.82
C LYS A 46 -11.19 -3.49 -1.70
N LEU A 47 -10.30 -2.72 -2.34
CA LEU A 47 -10.65 -1.65 -3.27
C LEU A 47 -11.53 -2.15 -4.43
N GLN A 48 -11.19 -3.28 -5.03
CA GLN A 48 -12.01 -3.86 -6.11
C GLN A 48 -13.44 -4.18 -5.64
N ARG A 49 -13.57 -4.69 -4.42
CA ARG A 49 -14.86 -5.05 -3.83
C ARG A 49 -15.68 -3.81 -3.41
N ASP A 50 -15.00 -2.78 -2.94
CA ASP A 50 -15.61 -1.51 -2.51
C ASP A 50 -16.05 -0.66 -3.71
N GLN A 51 -15.28 -0.67 -4.81
CA GLN A 51 -15.65 -0.03 -6.08
C GLN A 51 -16.89 -0.65 -6.71
N GLU A 52 -17.08 -1.97 -6.59
CA GLU A 52 -18.28 -2.65 -7.09
C GLU A 52 -19.53 -2.38 -6.24
N SER A 53 -19.36 -1.91 -5.00
CA SER A 53 -20.48 -1.58 -4.11
C SER A 53 -21.02 -0.15 -4.28
N SER A 54 -20.40 0.66 -5.16
CA SER A 54 -20.83 2.04 -5.48
C SER A 54 -21.40 2.17 -6.91
N ILE A 55 -21.76 1.06 -7.56
CA ILE A 55 -22.42 1.03 -8.88
C ILE A 55 -23.89 0.66 -8.71
#